data_AF-I1QG18-F1
#
_entry.id   AF-I1QG18-F1
#
_cell.length_a   1.000
_cell.length_b   1.000
_cell.length_c   1.000
_cell.angle_alpha   90.00
_cell.angle_beta   90.00
_cell.angle_gamma   90.00
#
_symmetry.space_group_name_H-M   'P 1'
#
loop_
_entity.id
_entity.type
_entity.pdbx_description
1 polymer ?
#
loop_
_entity_poly.entity_id
_entity_poly.type
_entity_poly.pdbx_seq_one_letter_code
_entity_poly.pdbx_strand_id
1 'polypeptide(L)'
;EPSSFFPKVVVENLNAHERKDDDLRFDLAWMLQRNPCVKKFSVSIDCENVCLEEVEKAEAAARYAVDFHANRPTLELVKYGEDKMVLSGQHQQVCTPGCLSDSNP
;
A
#
# COMPACT_ATOMS: atom_id res chain seq x y z
N GLU A 1 -17.34 24.02 19.01
CA GLU A 1 -16.26 23.02 18.80
C GLU A 1 -16.73 21.96 17.80
N PRO A 2 -16.44 22.06 16.50
CA PRO A 2 -16.66 20.95 15.58
C PRO A 2 -15.43 20.04 15.60
N SER A 3 -15.07 19.48 16.76
CA SER A 3 -13.79 18.78 16.95
C SER A 3 -13.90 17.25 16.94
N SER A 4 -15.08 16.69 16.66
CA SER A 4 -15.39 15.31 17.04
C SER A 4 -15.69 14.35 15.88
N PHE A 5 -15.83 14.82 14.63
CA PHE A 5 -16.32 13.96 13.55
C PHE A 5 -15.21 13.31 12.71
N PHE A 6 -14.02 13.92 12.68
CA PHE A 6 -12.93 13.43 11.83
C PHE A 6 -11.86 12.70 12.65
N PRO A 7 -11.48 11.48 12.26
CA PRO A 7 -10.40 10.75 12.90
C PRO A 7 -9.08 11.53 12.73
N LYS A 8 -8.33 11.66 13.83
CA LYS A 8 -7.00 12.28 13.83
C LYS A 8 -5.92 11.34 13.27
N VAL A 9 -6.19 10.03 13.29
CA VAL A 9 -5.32 8.96 12.80
C VAL A 9 -6.13 8.06 11.89
N VAL A 10 -5.62 7.78 10.69
CA VAL A 10 -6.16 6.79 9.77
C VAL A 10 -5.12 5.68 9.63
N VAL A 11 -5.56 4.43 9.78
CA VAL A 11 -4.72 3.23 9.67
C VAL A 11 -5.28 2.37 8.55
N GLU A 12 -4.44 2.02 7.59
CA GLU A 12 -4.79 1.14 6.46
C GLU A 12 -3.81 -0.03 6.37
N ASN A 13 -4.34 -1.22 6.12
CA ASN A 13 -3.55 -2.42 5.90
C ASN A 13 -3.59 -2.76 4.42
N LEU A 14 -2.45 -2.66 3.74
CA LEU A 14 -2.31 -2.98 2.33
C LEU A 14 -1.72 -4.37 2.18
N ASN A 15 -2.42 -5.23 1.48
CA ASN A 15 -1.85 -6.45 0.91
C ASN A 15 -1.21 -6.08 -0.44
N ALA A 16 0.12 -6.13 -0.53
CA ALA A 16 0.84 -5.75 -1.75
C ALA A 16 0.67 -6.75 -2.90
N HIS A 17 0.15 -7.95 -2.63
CA HIS A 17 -0.09 -8.99 -3.65
C HIS A 17 -1.39 -8.77 -4.47
N GLU A 18 -2.37 -8.01 -3.96
CA GLU A 18 -3.75 -8.09 -4.48
C GLU A 18 -4.26 -6.86 -5.25
N ARG A 19 -3.56 -5.72 -5.23
CA ARG A 19 -4.07 -4.50 -5.87
C ARG A 19 -3.09 -3.93 -6.88
N LYS A 20 -3.61 -3.57 -8.05
CA LYS A 20 -2.84 -2.86 -9.08
C LYS A 20 -2.44 -1.48 -8.54
N ASP A 21 -1.22 -1.08 -8.88
CA ASP A 21 -0.58 0.13 -8.37
C ASP A 21 -1.42 1.40 -8.55
N ASP A 22 -2.09 1.52 -9.70
CA ASP A 22 -2.95 2.65 -10.01
C ASP A 22 -4.15 2.72 -9.04
N ASP A 23 -4.78 1.58 -8.76
CA ASP A 23 -5.94 1.49 -7.88
C ASP A 23 -5.56 1.87 -6.43
N LEU A 24 -4.39 1.42 -5.97
CA LEU A 24 -3.87 1.76 -4.64
C LEU A 24 -3.68 3.27 -4.45
N ARG A 25 -3.09 3.94 -5.44
CA ARG A 25 -2.87 5.39 -5.37
C ARG A 25 -4.18 6.16 -5.26
N PHE A 26 -5.20 5.80 -6.06
CA PHE A 26 -6.50 6.45 -6.03
C PHE A 26 -7.24 6.19 -4.71
N ASP A 27 -7.21 4.96 -4.22
CA ASP A 27 -7.88 4.55 -2.97
C ASP A 27 -7.33 5.32 -1.76
N LEU A 28 -6.01 5.35 -1.60
CA LEU A 28 -5.36 6.01 -0.46
C LEU A 28 -5.60 7.53 -0.48
N ALA A 29 -5.48 8.15 -1.66
CA ALA A 29 -5.72 9.58 -1.82
C ALA A 29 -7.18 9.94 -1.50
N TRP A 30 -8.14 9.16 -2.00
CA TRP A 30 -9.57 9.35 -1.72
C TRP A 30 -9.88 9.19 -0.23
N MET A 31 -9.30 8.18 0.42
CA MET A 31 -9.50 7.94 1.85
C MET A 31 -8.98 9.10 2.71
N LEU A 32 -7.79 9.63 2.40
CA LEU A 32 -7.26 10.81 3.09
C LEU A 32 -8.11 12.06 2.82
N GLN A 33 -8.58 12.26 1.59
CA GLN A 33 -9.41 13.42 1.22
C GLN A 33 -10.72 13.49 2.01
N ARG A 34 -11.30 12.33 2.38
CA ARG A 34 -12.50 12.25 3.23
C ARG A 34 -12.25 12.63 4.69
N ASN A 35 -10.98 12.70 5.10
CA ASN A 35 -10.55 12.98 6.46
C ASN A 35 -9.68 14.25 6.48
N PRO A 36 -10.26 15.43 6.26
CA PRO A 36 -9.51 16.69 6.08
C PRO A 36 -8.74 17.13 7.33
N CYS A 37 -8.93 16.49 8.48
CA CYS A 37 -8.23 16.79 9.74
C CYS A 37 -7.22 15.70 10.15
N VAL A 38 -6.96 14.71 9.28
CA VAL A 38 -6.00 13.65 9.55
C VAL A 38 -4.61 14.25 9.78
N LYS A 39 -3.94 13.78 10.83
CA LYS A 39 -2.59 14.21 11.21
C LYS A 39 -1.57 13.09 11.03
N LYS A 40 -2.00 11.84 11.13
CA LYS A 40 -1.16 10.67 10.97
C LYS A 40 -1.86 9.67 10.05
N PHE A 41 -1.11 9.16 9.08
CA PHE A 41 -1.53 8.11 8.18
C PHE A 41 -0.57 6.94 8.34
N SER A 42 -1.07 5.82 8.84
CA SER A 42 -0.28 4.61 9.08
C SER A 42 -0.66 3.55 8.06
N VAL A 43 0.33 3.02 7.36
CA VAL A 43 0.16 2.02 6.30
C VAL A 43 0.98 0.80 6.67
N SER A 44 0.33 -0.35 6.80
CA SER A 44 0.99 -1.63 7.00
C SER A 44 1.02 -2.41 5.69
N ILE A 45 2.22 -2.79 5.21
CA ILE A 45 2.42 -3.50 3.95
C ILE A 45 2.81 -4.94 4.25
N ASP A 46 2.02 -5.89 3.75
CA ASP A 46 2.41 -7.30 3.72
C ASP A 46 3.46 -7.53 2.64
N CYS A 47 4.63 -8.01 3.04
CA CYS A 47 5.73 -8.31 2.15
C CYS A 47 5.90 -9.83 1.90
N GLU A 48 5.08 -10.69 2.54
CA GLU A 48 5.19 -12.14 2.39
C GLU A 48 4.85 -12.59 0.95
N ASN A 49 5.80 -13.27 0.29
CA ASN A 49 5.69 -13.69 -1.12
C ASN A 49 5.53 -12.53 -2.12
N VAL A 50 5.83 -11.30 -1.71
CA VAL A 50 5.77 -10.10 -2.55
C VAL A 50 7.18 -9.75 -3.02
N CYS A 51 7.30 -9.24 -4.25
CA CYS A 51 8.59 -8.77 -4.74
C CYS A 51 8.92 -7.37 -4.24
N LEU A 52 10.21 -7.03 -4.23
CA LEU A 52 10.65 -5.69 -3.82
C LEU A 52 9.97 -4.57 -4.62
N GLU A 53 9.77 -4.77 -5.92
CA GLU A 53 9.13 -3.79 -6.80
C GLU A 53 7.69 -3.46 -6.35
N GLU A 54 6.88 -4.46 -6.01
CA GLU A 54 5.50 -4.26 -5.54
C GLU A 54 5.46 -3.53 -4.19
N VAL A 55 6.39 -3.85 -3.29
CA VAL A 55 6.53 -3.13 -2.00
C VAL A 55 6.90 -1.67 -2.24
N GLU A 56 7.89 -1.38 -3.10
CA GLU A 56 8.29 -0.02 -3.44
C GLU A 56 7.15 0.80 -4.05
N LYS A 57 6.29 0.17 -4.86
CA LYS A 57 5.11 0.82 -5.44
C LYS A 57 4.04 1.12 -4.41
N ALA A 58 3.75 0.19 -3.50
CA ALA A 58 2.83 0.43 -2.38
C ALA A 58 3.32 1.60 -1.50
N GLU A 59 4.61 1.64 -1.18
CA GLU A 59 5.22 2.77 -0.46
C GLU A 59 5.11 4.09 -1.24
N ALA A 60 5.32 4.06 -2.56
CA ALA A 60 5.21 5.23 -3.42
C ALA A 60 3.76 5.77 -3.49
N ALA A 61 2.77 4.87 -3.56
CA ALA A 61 1.35 5.23 -3.52
C ALA A 61 0.97 5.89 -2.19
N ALA A 62 1.43 5.36 -1.06
CA ALA A 62 1.20 5.94 0.26
C ALA A 62 1.83 7.34 0.39
N ARG A 63 3.08 7.50 -0.07
CA ARG A 63 3.76 8.81 -0.11
C ARG A 63 3.00 9.81 -0.97
N TYR A 64 2.58 9.39 -2.17
CA TYR A 64 1.81 10.25 -3.07
C TYR A 64 0.51 10.76 -2.41
N ALA A 65 -0.25 9.86 -1.78
CA ALA A 65 -1.51 10.20 -1.13
C ALA A 65 -1.33 11.24 -0.02
N VAL A 66 -0.25 11.11 0.77
CA VAL A 66 0.11 12.06 1.83
C VAL A 66 0.54 13.41 1.27
N ASP A 67 1.37 13.41 0.23
CA ASP A 67 1.90 14.62 -0.38
C ASP A 67 0.81 15.47 -1.05
N PHE A 68 -0.24 14.84 -1.55
CA PHE A 68 -1.39 15.52 -2.16
C PHE A 68 -2.40 16.02 -1.13
N HIS A 69 -2.37 15.50 0.11
CA HIS A 69 -3.31 15.91 1.16
C HIS A 69 -2.97 17.30 1.72
N ALA A 70 -3.98 18.16 1.90
CA ALA A 70 -3.79 19.55 2.33
C ALA A 70 -3.02 19.71 3.66
N ASN A 71 -3.25 18.81 4.62
CA ASN A 71 -2.54 18.83 5.90
C ASN A 71 -1.21 18.07 5.91
N ARG A 72 -0.84 17.39 4.81
CA ARG A 72 0.36 16.53 4.72
C ARG A 72 0.57 15.69 5.99
N PRO A 73 -0.34 14.75 6.29
CA PRO A 73 -0.27 13.97 7.51
C PRO A 73 1.06 13.23 7.61
N THR A 74 1.54 13.00 8.83
CA THR A 74 2.74 12.18 9.03
C THR A 74 2.48 10.76 8.52
N LEU A 75 3.27 10.32 7.54
CA LEU A 75 3.25 8.95 7.04
C LEU A 75 4.07 8.05 7.98
N GLU A 76 3.47 6.94 8.39
CA GLU A 76 4.13 5.83 9.04
C GLU A 76 3.97 4.59 8.17
N LEU A 77 5.08 4.02 7.72
CA LEU A 77 5.10 2.78 6.95
C LEU A 77 5.59 1.67 7.86
N VAL A 78 4.80 0.61 7.96
CA VAL A 78 5.16 -0.60 8.70
C VAL A 78 5.20 -1.74 7.69
N LYS A 79 6.34 -2.42 7.58
CA LYS A 79 6.49 -3.60 6.74
C LYS A 79 6.52 -4.84 7.62
N TYR A 80 5.87 -5.91 7.17
CA TYR A 80 5.89 -7.21 7.85
C TYR A 80 6.05 -8.33 6.83
N GLY A 81 6.67 -9.44 7.23
CA GLY A 81 6.99 -10.55 6.31
C GLY A 81 8.14 -10.25 5.36
N GLU A 82 8.98 -9.24 5.64
CA GLU A 82 10.14 -8.87 4.82
C GLU A 82 11.15 -10.04 4.66
N ASP A 83 11.22 -10.92 5.66
CA ASP A 83 12.04 -12.14 5.64
C ASP A 83 11.57 -13.18 4.62
N LYS A 84 10.32 -13.08 4.15
CA LYS A 84 9.69 -13.96 3.17
C LYS A 84 9.47 -13.28 1.82
N MET A 85 10.10 -12.13 1.59
CA MET A 85 10.04 -11.46 0.29
C MET A 85 10.72 -12.30 -0.79
N VAL A 86 10.18 -12.22 -2.01
CA VAL A 86 10.80 -12.83 -3.19
C VAL A 86 11.99 -11.97 -3.59
N LEU A 87 13.20 -12.38 -3.19
CA LEU A 87 14.44 -11.71 -3.60
C LEU A 87 14.65 -11.90 -5.10
N SER A 88 14.81 -10.80 -5.82
CA SER A 88 15.04 -10.72 -7.27
C SER A 88 16.42 -11.24 -7.73
N GLY A 89 16.94 -12.27 -7.06
CA GLY A 89 18.21 -12.94 -7.34
C GLY A 89 18.08 -14.42 -7.72
N GLN A 90 16.88 -15.00 -7.69
CA GLN A 90 16.63 -16.36 -8.18
C GLN A 90 15.74 -16.29 -9.41
N HIS A 91 16.38 -16.47 -10.57
CA HIS A 91 15.75 -16.54 -11.87
C HIS A 91 14.63 -17.62 -11.87
N GLN A 92 13.47 -17.25 -12.42
CA GLN A 92 12.27 -18.06 -12.72
C GLN A 92 11.25 -18.32 -11.59
N GLN A 93 10.48 -17.28 -11.27
CA GLN A 93 9.03 -17.22 -11.50
C GLN A 93 8.56 -15.83 -11.02
N VAL A 94 8.69 -14.82 -11.89
CA VAL A 94 7.51 -14.27 -12.56
C VAL A 94 6.53 -13.69 -11.53
N CYS A 95 6.69 -12.40 -11.22
CA CYS A 95 5.58 -11.58 -10.73
C CYS A 95 4.57 -11.45 -11.88
N THR A 96 3.80 -12.51 -12.15
CA THR A 96 2.66 -12.44 -13.07
C THR A 96 1.45 -12.03 -12.26
N PRO A 97 0.80 -10.90 -12.58
CA PRO A 97 -0.57 -10.70 -12.19
C PRO A 97 -1.44 -11.55 -13.13
N GLY A 98 -1.92 -12.68 -12.65
CA GLY A 98 -3.02 -13.40 -13.30
C GLY A 98 -2.78 -14.88 -13.55
N CYS A 99 -3.58 -15.67 -12.84
CA CYS A 99 -4.17 -16.93 -13.27
C CYS A 99 -3.22 -18.13 -13.47
N LEU A 100 -3.14 -18.94 -12.40
CA LEU A 100 -3.18 -20.39 -12.53
C LEU A 100 -4.43 -20.77 -13.34
N SER A 101 -4.23 -21.39 -14.49
CA SER A 101 -5.13 -22.45 -14.96
C SER A 101 -4.33 -23.38 -15.86
N ASP A 102 -4.07 -24.54 -15.28
CA ASP A 102 -3.58 -25.76 -15.90
C ASP A 102 -4.26 -26.04 -17.24
N SER A 103 -3.49 -26.53 -18.22
CA SER A 103 -3.59 -27.93 -18.69
C SER A 103 -2.91 -28.10 -20.06
N ASN A 104 -1.86 -28.93 -20.03
CA ASN A 104 -1.30 -29.67 -21.18
C ASN A 104 -2.32 -30.77 -21.62
N PRO A 105 -2.23 -31.45 -22.79
CA PRO A 105 -1.04 -31.86 -23.57
C PRO A 105 -0.86 -31.26 -24.96
#